data_AF-A0A7S2YLY4-F1
#
_entry.id   AF-A0A7S2YLY4-F1
#
_cell.length_a   1.000
_cell.length_b   1.000
_cell.length_c   1.000
_cell.angle_alpha   90.00
_cell.angle_beta   90.00
_cell.angle_gamma   90.00
#
_symmetry.space_group_name_H-M   'P 1'
#
loop_
_entity.id
_entity.type
_entity.pdbx_description
1 polymer ?
#
loop_
_entity_poly.entity_id
_entity_poly.type
_entity_poly.pdbx_seq_one_letter_code
_entity_poly.pdbx_strand_id
1 'polypeptide(L)'
;LSTQLPVTVDPIDPPSRMKLGVPTTVEFYVVNHADSSMTLQLQFRLGYMCELAVCGPSFVSLGAVPGKGGSTAVSVKFLPLATGLLRVQGCWIVDLASDQEISQPPLFEVFVEDDKIEA
;
A
#
# COMPACT_ATOMS: atom_id res chain seq x y z
N LEU A 1 -7.64 18.38 17.62
CA LEU A 1 -6.29 18.47 17.01
C LEU A 1 -6.30 17.49 15.85
N SER A 2 -6.08 17.95 14.62
CA SER A 2 -6.14 17.11 13.41
C SER A 2 -5.14 15.95 13.54
N THR A 3 -5.63 14.72 13.69
CA THR A 3 -4.81 13.50 13.82
C THR A 3 -4.42 12.97 12.43
N GLN A 4 -3.97 13.86 11.55
CA GLN A 4 -3.57 13.48 10.20
C GLN A 4 -2.10 13.03 10.22
N LEU A 5 -1.83 11.88 9.60
CA LEU A 5 -0.46 11.40 9.43
C LEU A 5 0.34 12.40 8.57
N PRO A 6 1.65 12.59 8.83
CA PRO A 6 2.49 13.47 8.02
C PRO A 6 2.58 13.01 6.56
N VAL A 7 2.42 11.70 6.32
CA VAL A 7 2.26 11.13 4.97
C VAL A 7 1.10 10.14 5.00
N THR A 8 0.20 10.24 4.01
CA THR A 8 -0.88 9.26 3.79
C THR A 8 -0.66 8.47 2.51
N VAL A 9 -1.18 7.24 2.50
CA VAL A 9 -1.22 6.35 1.34
C VAL A 9 -2.66 5.94 1.11
N ASP A 10 -3.19 6.27 -0.06
CA ASP A 10 -4.59 6.02 -0.42
C ASP A 10 -4.64 5.21 -1.72
N PRO A 11 -5.43 4.13 -1.82
CA PRO A 11 -5.56 3.38 -3.06
C PRO A 11 -6.28 4.20 -4.13
N ILE A 12 -5.83 4.11 -5.38
CA ILE A 12 -6.49 4.69 -6.55
C ILE A 12 -7.36 3.59 -7.17
N ASP A 13 -8.67 3.79 -7.17
CA ASP A 13 -9.67 2.84 -7.69
C ASP A 13 -9.39 1.37 -7.30
N PRO A 14 -9.30 1.05 -5.99
CA PRO A 14 -8.94 -0.29 -5.54
C PRO A 14 -9.91 -1.34 -6.08
N PRO A 15 -9.42 -2.53 -6.47
CA PRO A 15 -10.29 -3.59 -6.91
C PRO A 15 -11.14 -4.10 -5.73
N SER A 16 -12.45 -4.24 -5.96
CA SER A 16 -13.34 -4.90 -5.00
C SER A 16 -13.21 -6.42 -5.02
N ARG A 17 -12.60 -6.97 -6.08
CA ARG A 17 -12.39 -8.41 -6.28
C ARG A 17 -11.00 -8.72 -6.82
N MET A 18 -10.43 -9.84 -6.38
CA MET A 18 -9.21 -10.44 -6.94
C MET A 18 -9.40 -11.94 -7.12
N LYS A 19 -8.56 -12.56 -7.94
CA LYS A 19 -8.54 -14.01 -8.15
C LYS A 19 -7.41 -14.65 -7.36
N LEU A 20 -7.70 -15.77 -6.71
CA LEU A 20 -6.71 -16.56 -5.98
C LEU A 20 -5.52 -16.91 -6.88
N GLY A 21 -4.31 -16.63 -6.43
CA GLY A 21 -3.09 -16.98 -7.17
C GLY A 21 -2.84 -16.14 -8.44
N VAL A 22 -3.64 -15.11 -8.72
CA VAL A 22 -3.45 -14.22 -9.87
C VAL A 22 -2.89 -12.87 -9.40
N PRO A 23 -1.69 -12.47 -9.85
CA PRO A 23 -1.13 -11.18 -9.50
C PRO A 23 -1.99 -10.02 -10.01
N THR A 24 -2.33 -9.09 -9.12
CA THR A 24 -3.13 -7.90 -9.41
C THR A 24 -2.32 -6.65 -9.08
N THR A 25 -2.17 -5.75 -10.05
CA THR A 25 -1.55 -4.44 -9.83
C THR A 25 -2.57 -3.49 -9.23
N VAL A 26 -2.19 -2.81 -8.14
CA VAL A 26 -2.98 -1.77 -7.48
C VAL A 26 -2.14 -0.51 -7.43
N GLU A 27 -2.76 0.62 -7.75
CA GLU A 27 -2.11 1.93 -7.68
C GLU A 27 -2.44 2.61 -6.36
N PHE A 28 -1.45 3.31 -5.82
CA PHE A 28 -1.57 4.08 -4.59
C PHE A 28 -1.12 5.51 -4.84
N TYR A 29 -1.84 6.44 -4.22
CA TYR A 29 -1.51 7.84 -4.15
C TYR A 29 -0.87 8.12 -2.79
N VAL A 30 0.36 8.63 -2.81
CA VAL A 30 1.12 8.98 -1.61
C VAL A 30 1.19 10.50 -1.52
N VAL A 31 0.72 11.06 -0.40
CA VAL A 31 0.64 12.52 -0.19
C VAL A 31 1.44 12.92 1.04
N ASN A 32 2.37 13.85 0.87
CA ASN A 32 3.16 14.44 1.94
C ASN A 32 2.46 15.72 2.46
N HIS A 33 1.92 15.64 3.67
CA HIS A 33 1.23 16.74 4.35
C HIS A 33 2.19 17.58 5.21
N ALA A 34 3.45 17.18 5.37
CA ALA A 34 4.44 17.94 6.12
C ALA A 34 4.82 19.24 5.40
N ASP A 35 5.35 20.21 6.14
CA ASP A 35 5.78 21.49 5.55
C ASP A 35 6.99 21.38 4.63
N SER A 36 7.80 20.32 4.80
CA SER A 36 9.05 20.09 4.09
C SER A 36 8.95 18.93 3.10
N SER A 37 9.80 18.97 2.07
CA SER A 37 10.03 17.83 1.18
C SER A 37 10.61 16.65 1.96
N MET A 38 10.20 15.43 1.62
CA MET A 38 10.68 14.18 2.24
C MET A 38 11.19 13.21 1.18
N THR A 39 12.21 12.39 1.50
CA THR A 39 12.73 11.38 0.56
C THR A 39 12.09 10.03 0.90
N LEU A 40 10.97 9.74 0.27
CA LEU A 40 10.08 8.67 0.72
C LEU A 40 10.38 7.34 0.04
N GLN A 41 10.17 6.27 0.81
CA GLN A 41 10.07 4.90 0.33
C GLN A 41 8.80 4.27 0.88
N LEU A 42 7.99 3.69 0.01
CA LEU A 42 6.85 2.86 0.40
C LEU A 42 7.36 1.45 0.68
N GLN A 43 6.91 0.85 1.79
CA GLN A 43 7.27 -0.52 2.17
C GLN A 43 6.03 -1.30 2.60
N PHE A 44 5.93 -2.55 2.17
CA PHE A 44 5.01 -3.55 2.71
C PHE A 44 5.77 -4.53 3.59
N ARG A 45 5.35 -4.67 4.84
CA ARG A 45 6.00 -5.54 5.82
C ARG A 45 5.25 -6.85 5.94
N LEU A 46 5.89 -7.94 5.51
CA LEU A 46 5.29 -9.30 5.48
C LEU A 46 4.68 -9.73 6.82
N GLY A 47 5.30 -9.38 7.97
CA GLY A 47 4.77 -9.72 9.29
C GLY A 47 3.41 -9.09 9.65
N TYR A 48 2.96 -8.11 8.86
CA TYR A 48 1.66 -7.45 9.03
C TYR A 48 0.68 -7.77 7.89
N MET A 49 1.13 -8.46 6.84
CA MET A 49 0.28 -8.90 5.75
C MET A 49 -0.36 -10.24 6.10
N CYS A 50 -1.63 -10.41 5.78
CA CYS A 50 -2.36 -11.65 6.01
C CYS A 50 -2.86 -12.17 4.67
N GLU A 51 -2.47 -13.40 4.30
CA GLU A 51 -3.00 -14.12 3.13
C GLU A 51 -2.85 -13.39 1.78
N LEU A 52 -1.96 -12.40 1.75
CA LEU A 52 -1.56 -11.60 0.58
C LEU A 52 -0.04 -11.45 0.60
N ALA A 53 0.58 -11.54 -0.56
CA ALA A 53 2.00 -11.24 -0.75
C ALA A 53 2.19 -10.11 -1.76
N VAL A 54 3.27 -9.34 -1.62
CA VAL A 54 3.73 -8.44 -2.68
C VAL A 54 4.53 -9.25 -3.71
N CYS A 55 4.24 -9.06 -4.99
CA CYS A 55 5.06 -9.61 -6.07
C CYS A 55 6.24 -8.69 -6.35
N GLY A 56 7.46 -9.20 -6.16
CA GLY A 56 8.69 -8.43 -6.38
C GLY A 56 9.18 -7.76 -5.11
N PRO A 57 9.86 -6.60 -5.21
CA PRO A 57 10.37 -5.89 -4.04
C PRO A 57 9.22 -5.49 -3.11
N SER A 58 9.38 -5.76 -1.82
CA SER A 58 8.43 -5.29 -0.80
C SER A 58 8.59 -3.80 -0.49
N PHE A 59 9.43 -3.08 -1.24
CA PHE A 59 9.65 -1.65 -1.11
C PHE A 59 9.74 -0.99 -2.49
N VAL A 60 9.32 0.27 -2.56
CA VAL A 60 9.43 1.12 -3.75
C VAL A 60 9.90 2.51 -3.33
N SER A 61 11.06 2.93 -3.84
CA SER A 61 11.56 4.30 -3.61
C SER A 61 10.74 5.29 -4.43
N LEU A 62 10.18 6.28 -3.75
CA LEU A 62 9.35 7.34 -4.35
C LEU A 62 10.17 8.59 -4.70
N GLY A 63 11.38 8.70 -4.14
CA GLY A 63 12.24 9.87 -4.28
C GLY A 63 11.75 11.03 -3.42
N ALA A 64 12.13 12.25 -3.81
CA ALA A 64 11.72 13.46 -3.11
C ALA A 64 10.26 13.78 -3.42
N VAL A 65 9.41 13.75 -2.41
CA VAL A 65 8.01 14.18 -2.47
C VAL A 65 7.89 15.55 -1.80
N PRO A 66 7.51 16.61 -2.54
CA PRO A 66 7.38 17.95 -1.97
C PRO A 66 6.42 17.99 -0.78
N GLY A 67 6.68 18.87 0.17
CA GLY A 67 5.74 19.12 1.27
C GLY A 67 4.47 19.84 0.82
N LYS A 68 3.59 20.13 1.77
CA LYS A 68 2.36 20.92 1.59
C LYS A 68 1.40 20.34 0.55
N GLY A 69 1.24 19.02 0.58
CA GLY A 69 0.35 18.28 -0.32
C GLY A 69 1.03 17.81 -1.61
N GLY A 70 2.35 17.89 -1.71
CA GLY A 70 3.06 17.23 -2.80
C GLY A 70 2.82 15.73 -2.77
N SER A 71 2.76 15.13 -3.96
CA SER A 71 2.23 13.77 -4.10
C SER A 71 2.89 12.99 -5.22
N THR A 72 2.79 11.67 -5.17
CA THR A 72 3.19 10.78 -6.26
C THR A 72 2.30 9.54 -6.31
N ALA A 73 2.23 8.90 -7.47
CA ALA A 73 1.53 7.63 -7.66
C ALA A 73 2.55 6.50 -7.75
N VAL A 74 2.19 5.34 -7.19
CA VAL A 74 3.02 4.13 -7.21
C VAL A 74 2.17 2.89 -7.41
N SER A 75 2.62 1.99 -8.29
CA SER A 75 1.94 0.73 -8.55
C SER A 75 2.62 -0.41 -7.75
N VAL A 76 1.83 -1.20 -7.04
CA VAL A 76 2.28 -2.40 -6.32
C VAL A 76 1.47 -3.59 -6.78
N LYS A 77 2.14 -4.71 -7.01
CA LYS A 77 1.49 -5.95 -7.44
C LYS A 77 1.30 -6.87 -6.25
N PHE A 78 0.07 -7.32 -6.02
CA PHE A 78 -0.28 -8.25 -4.96
C PHE A 78 -0.66 -9.61 -5.51
N LEU A 79 -0.35 -10.65 -4.76
CA LEU A 79 -0.76 -12.02 -5.00
C LEU A 79 -1.60 -12.51 -3.82
N PRO A 80 -2.91 -12.75 -4.02
CA PRO A 80 -3.74 -13.39 -3.02
C PRO A 80 -3.34 -14.85 -2.82
N LEU A 81 -3.23 -15.28 -1.57
CA LEU A 81 -2.83 -16.63 -1.15
C LEU A 81 -3.96 -17.44 -0.50
N ALA A 82 -5.06 -16.79 -0.12
CA ALA A 82 -6.28 -17.43 0.36
C ALA A 82 -7.53 -16.76 -0.26
N THR A 83 -8.67 -17.44 -0.19
CA THR A 83 -9.98 -16.93 -0.62
C THR A 83 -10.70 -16.21 0.52
N GLY A 84 -11.75 -15.46 0.18
CA GLY A 84 -12.59 -14.76 1.14
C GLY A 84 -12.33 -13.26 1.20
N LEU A 85 -12.84 -12.60 2.23
CA LEU A 85 -12.65 -11.16 2.43
C LEU A 85 -11.29 -10.91 3.06
N LEU A 86 -10.35 -10.40 2.26
CA LEU A 86 -9.02 -10.05 2.71
C LEU A 86 -8.89 -8.53 2.92
N ARG A 87 -7.93 -8.16 3.76
CA ARG A 87 -7.61 -6.77 4.05
C ARG A 87 -6.18 -6.47 3.60
N VAL A 88 -6.02 -5.48 2.73
CA VAL A 88 -4.70 -5.01 2.29
C VAL A 88 -4.15 -4.06 3.34
N GLN A 89 -3.09 -4.48 4.02
CA GLN A 89 -2.50 -3.78 5.16
C GLN A 89 -1.00 -4.06 5.27
N GLY A 90 -0.34 -3.48 6.28
CA GLY A 90 1.09 -3.61 6.48
C GLY A 90 1.94 -2.65 5.63
N CYS A 91 1.32 -1.58 5.13
CA CYS A 91 2.00 -0.50 4.42
C CYS A 91 2.65 0.47 5.42
N TRP A 92 3.86 0.90 5.09
CA TRP A 92 4.67 1.84 5.83
C TRP A 92 5.28 2.83 4.85
N ILE A 93 5.36 4.10 5.25
CA ILE A 93 6.19 5.09 4.59
C ILE A 93 7.44 5.28 5.44
N VAL A 94 8.60 5.23 4.80
CA VAL A 94 9.89 5.51 5.43
C VAL A 94 10.49 6.74 4.76
N ASP A 95 10.83 7.76 5.55
CA ASP A 95 11.64 8.87 5.08
C ASP A 95 13.11 8.50 5.20
N LEU A 96 13.77 8.27 4.07
CA LEU A 96 15.16 7.84 4.00
C LEU A 96 16.14 8.90 4.50
N ALA A 97 15.72 10.17 4.61
CA ALA A 97 16.56 11.24 5.12
C ALA A 97 16.58 11.30 6.66
N SER A 98 15.45 11.01 7.30
CA SER A 98 15.28 11.12 8.75
C SER A 98 15.18 9.78 9.48
N ASP A 99 15.09 8.67 8.74
CA ASP A 99 14.78 7.32 9.23
C ASP A 99 13.41 7.26 9.95
N GLN A 100 12.54 8.24 9.70
CA GLN A 100 11.20 8.26 10.27
C GLN A 100 10.33 7.22 9.57
N GLU A 101 9.73 6.34 10.37
CA GLU A 101 8.77 5.34 9.91
C GLU A 101 7.33 5.75 10.26
N ILE A 102 6.44 5.68 9.27
CA ILE A 102 5.03 6.08 9.38
C ILE A 102 4.17 4.88 8.96
N SER A 103 3.66 4.15 9.94
CA SER A 103 2.72 3.06 9.70
C SER A 103 1.41 3.59 9.14
N GLN A 104 0.93 2.97 8.06
CA GLN A 104 -0.36 3.28 7.47
C GLN A 104 -1.44 2.37 8.06
N PRO A 105 -2.69 2.87 8.20
CA PRO A 105 -3.83 2.02 8.52
C PRO A 105 -4.07 0.99 7.39
N PRO A 106 -4.97 0.02 7.60
CA PRO A 106 -5.47 -0.80 6.51
C PRO A 106 -5.94 0.06 5.32
N LEU A 107 -5.50 -0.31 4.12
CA LEU A 107 -5.70 0.51 2.92
C LEU A 107 -7.07 0.27 2.28
N PHE A 108 -7.44 -1.00 2.09
CA PHE A 108 -8.76 -1.40 1.59
C PHE A 108 -9.04 -2.89 1.88
N GLU A 109 -10.27 -3.30 1.63
CA GLU A 109 -10.71 -4.69 1.69
C GLU A 109 -11.03 -5.19 0.28
N VAL A 110 -10.74 -6.46 0.02
CA VAL A 110 -10.89 -7.08 -1.29
C VAL A 110 -11.42 -8.50 -1.14
N PHE A 111 -12.42 -8.85 -1.95
CA PHE A 111 -12.95 -10.21 -1.96
C PHE A 111 -12.14 -11.08 -2.93
N VAL A 112 -11.59 -12.18 -2.45
CA VAL A 112 -10.79 -13.11 -3.25
C VAL A 112 -11.61 -14.35 -3.58
N GLU A 113 -11.82 -14.57 -4.87
CA GLU A 113 -12.53 -15.73 -5.41
C GLU A 113 -11.56 -16.74 -6.01
N ASP A 114 -11.92 -18.03 -5.94
CA ASP A 114 -11.25 -19.11 -6.66
C ASP A 114 -12.16 -19.59 -7.79
N ASP A 115 -11.75 -19.36 -9.03
CA ASP A 115 -12.48 -19.78 -10.23
C ASP A 115 -12.63 -21.32 -10.32
N LYS A 116 -11.91 -22.10 -9.49
CA LYS A 116 -12.00 -23.57 -9.48
C LYS A 116 -13.12 -24.12 -8.60
N ILE A 117 -13.84 -23.27 -7.86
CA ILE A 117 -15.01 -23.65 -7.09
C ILE A 117 -16.26 -23.33 -7.93
N GLU A 118 -16.46 -24.07 -9.02
CA GLU A 118 -17.80 -24.20 -9.62
C GLU A 118 -18.59 -25.21 -8.77
N ALA A 119 -19.76 -24.79 -8.30
CA ALA A 119 -20.71 -25.60 -7.55
C ALA A 119 -21.56 -26.49 -8.47
#